data_AF-A0A9D2D5U3-F1
#
_entry.id   AF-A0A9D2D5U3-F1
#
_cell.length_a   1.000
_cell.length_b   1.000
_cell.length_c   1.000
_cell.angle_alpha   90.00
_cell.angle_beta   90.00
_cell.angle_gamma   90.00
#
_symmetry.space_group_name_H-M   'P 1'
#
loop_
_entity.id
_entity.type
_entity.pdbx_description
1 polymer ?
#
loop_
_entity_poly.entity_id
_entity_poly.type
_entity_poly.pdbx_seq_one_letter_code
_entity_poly.pdbx_strand_id
1 'polypeptide(L)'
;MQKLRPDLDIGKNIQALRRKCGYTQEQVLAKMQLAGIPISKSSYAKIETNRLNIKVSELVALKNILKCGYDDFFLPCEAEMKED
;
A
#
# COMPACT_ATOMS: atom_id res chain seq x y z
N MET A 1 19.39 -6.83 -11.05
CA MET A 1 18.26 -6.14 -10.38
C MET A 1 17.12 -7.14 -10.21
N GLN A 2 16.76 -7.47 -8.98
CA GLN A 2 15.65 -8.38 -8.68
C GLN A 2 14.33 -7.59 -8.68
N LYS A 3 13.29 -8.11 -9.35
CA LYS A 3 11.98 -7.45 -9.49
C LYS A 3 10.86 -8.45 -9.30
N LEU A 4 9.78 -8.02 -8.66
CA LEU A 4 8.48 -8.66 -8.78
C LEU A 4 7.81 -8.13 -10.05
N ARG A 5 7.31 -9.04 -10.89
CA ARG A 5 6.54 -8.66 -12.08
C ARG A 5 5.08 -8.53 -11.67
N PRO A 6 4.43 -7.39 -11.91
CA PRO A 6 3.06 -7.19 -11.49
C PRO A 6 2.12 -8.07 -12.33
N ASP A 7 1.52 -9.04 -11.68
CA ASP A 7 0.34 -9.81 -12.11
C ASP A 7 -0.89 -9.49 -11.24
N LEU A 8 -0.66 -8.89 -10.07
CA LEU A 8 -1.65 -8.45 -9.10
C LEU A 8 -1.55 -6.95 -8.79
N ASP A 9 -2.65 -6.38 -8.26
CA ASP A 9 -2.79 -4.96 -7.98
C ASP A 9 -2.44 -4.63 -6.50
N ILE A 10 -1.15 -4.52 -6.23
CA ILE A 10 -0.63 -4.18 -4.90
C ILE A 10 -1.10 -2.79 -4.45
N GLY A 11 -1.18 -1.83 -5.38
CA GLY A 11 -1.60 -0.46 -5.08
C GLY A 11 -3.03 -0.37 -4.53
N LYS A 12 -3.97 -1.11 -5.14
CA LYS A 12 -5.35 -1.22 -4.65
C LYS A 12 -5.42 -1.92 -3.30
N ASN A 13 -4.64 -2.99 -3.10
CA ASN A 13 -4.61 -3.69 -1.82
C ASN A 13 -4.12 -2.76 -0.70
N ILE A 14 -3.06 -1.99 -0.93
CA ILE A 14 -2.59 -0.96 0.02
C ILE A 14 -3.69 0.07 0.28
N GLN A 15 -4.38 0.54 -0.76
CA GLN A 15 -5.47 1.50 -0.61
C GLN A 15 -6.64 0.94 0.22
N ALA A 16 -7.04 -0.32 -0.03
CA ALA A 16 -8.10 -1.00 0.69
C ALA A 16 -7.74 -1.20 2.16
N LEU A 17 -6.52 -1.68 2.44
CA LEU A 17 -5.99 -1.82 3.80
C LEU A 17 -5.95 -0.47 4.53
N ARG A 18 -5.49 0.60 3.87
CA ARG A 18 -5.50 1.95 4.44
C ARG A 18 -6.91 2.39 4.83
N ARG A 19 -7.89 2.19 3.94
CA ARG A 19 -9.30 2.55 4.20
C ARG A 19 -9.88 1.69 5.33
N LYS A 20 -9.55 0.40 5.40
CA LYS A 20 -9.94 -0.51 6.49
C LYS A 20 -9.39 -0.06 7.85
N CYS A 21 -8.19 0.53 7.88
CA CYS A 21 -7.63 1.16 9.09
C CYS A 21 -8.18 2.57 9.39
N GLY A 22 -9.05 3.13 8.55
CA GLY A 22 -9.60 4.47 8.71
C GLY A 22 -8.60 5.60 8.51
N TYR A 23 -7.48 5.36 7.81
CA TYR A 23 -6.43 6.36 7.63
C TYR A 23 -6.57 7.15 6.32
N THR A 24 -6.25 8.45 6.37
CA THR A 24 -5.99 9.25 5.18
C THR A 24 -4.59 8.96 4.63
N GLN A 25 -4.33 9.31 3.37
CA GLN A 25 -2.99 9.19 2.79
C GLN A 25 -1.95 10.00 3.58
N GLU A 26 -2.33 11.18 4.08
CA GLU A 26 -1.46 12.05 4.88
C GLU A 26 -1.13 11.43 6.24
N GLN A 27 -2.08 10.76 6.88
CA GLN A 27 -1.84 10.06 8.15
C GLN A 27 -0.88 8.89 7.98
N VAL A 28 -1.01 8.09 6.90
CA VAL A 28 -0.06 7.02 6.61
C VAL A 28 1.31 7.60 6.27
N LEU A 29 1.36 8.65 5.46
CA LEU A 29 2.61 9.33 5.10
C LEU A 29 3.37 9.81 6.34
N ALA A 30 2.69 10.47 7.28
CA ALA A 30 3.28 10.93 8.52
C ALA A 30 3.85 9.76 9.35
N LYS A 31 3.11 8.65 9.46
CA LYS A 31 3.58 7.43 10.14
C LYS A 31 4.81 6.81 9.46
N MET A 32 4.84 6.79 8.12
CA MET A 32 6.01 6.30 7.36
C MET A 32 7.24 7.17 7.61
N GLN A 33 7.08 8.50 7.63
CA GLN A 33 8.17 9.43 7.93
C GLN A 33 8.68 9.28 9.36
N LEU A 34 7.79 9.12 10.35
CA LEU A 34 8.16 8.82 11.74
C LEU A 34 8.88 7.48 11.89
N ALA A 35 8.58 6.50 11.03
CA ALA A 35 9.28 5.23 10.96
C ALA A 35 10.63 5.31 10.19
N GLY A 36 11.08 6.51 9.83
CA GLY A 36 12.34 6.71 9.13
C GLY A 36 12.31 6.37 7.63
N ILE A 37 11.12 6.24 7.02
CA ILE A 37 10.97 5.98 5.59
C ILE A 37 10.83 7.32 4.84
N PRO A 38 11.83 7.74 4.04
CA PRO A 38 11.76 8.98 3.28
C PRO A 38 10.85 8.77 2.06
N ILE A 39 9.59 9.22 2.19
CA ILE A 39 8.58 9.18 1.13
C ILE A 39 7.84 10.51 1.04
N SER A 40 7.46 10.88 -0.19
CA SER A 40 6.65 12.08 -0.45
C SER A 40 5.18 11.73 -0.62
N LYS A 41 4.28 12.72 -0.42
CA LYS A 41 2.84 12.56 -0.70
C LYS A 41 2.57 12.10 -2.13
N SER A 42 3.29 12.67 -3.11
CA SER A 42 3.15 12.28 -4.52
C SER A 42 3.59 10.84 -4.78
N SER A 43 4.71 10.41 -4.18
CA SER A 43 5.20 9.04 -4.27
C SER A 43 4.20 8.05 -3.69
N TYR A 44 3.68 8.32 -2.49
CA TYR A 44 2.70 7.46 -1.84
C TYR A 44 1.40 7.35 -2.66
N ALA A 45 0.88 8.47 -3.17
CA ALA A 45 -0.30 8.46 -4.03
C ALA A 45 -0.07 7.69 -5.35
N LYS A 46 1.14 7.74 -5.92
CA LYS A 46 1.51 6.95 -7.10
C LYS A 46 1.61 5.46 -6.79
N ILE A 47 2.06 5.09 -5.59
CA ILE A 47 2.07 3.68 -5.15
C ILE A 47 0.63 3.14 -5.09
N GLU A 48 -0.30 3.85 -4.43
CA GLU A 48 -1.71 3.42 -4.34
C GLU A 48 -2.43 3.36 -5.70
N THR A 49 -1.88 4.01 -6.74
CA THR A 49 -2.45 4.04 -8.09
C THR A 49 -1.62 3.23 -9.11
N ASN A 50 -0.67 2.40 -8.65
CA ASN A 50 0.26 1.62 -9.48
C ASN A 50 1.05 2.43 -10.51
N ARG A 51 1.24 3.73 -10.27
CA ARG A 51 2.06 4.63 -11.08
C ARG A 51 3.51 4.73 -10.58
N LEU A 52 3.83 4.07 -9.47
CA LEU A 52 5.18 3.96 -8.93
C LEU A 52 5.34 2.61 -8.23
N ASN A 53 6.44 1.92 -8.50
CA ASN A 53 6.79 0.69 -7.79
C ASN A 53 7.16 1.00 -6.35
N ILE A 54 6.59 0.25 -5.41
CA ILE A 54 6.92 0.32 -3.99
C ILE A 54 8.30 -0.30 -3.72
N LYS A 55 9.08 0.31 -2.82
CA LYS A 55 10.32 -0.28 -2.30
C LYS A 55 10.02 -1.34 -1.23
N VAL A 56 10.92 -2.31 -1.07
CA VAL A 56 10.77 -3.34 -0.03
C VAL A 56 10.68 -2.72 1.37
N SER A 57 11.50 -1.72 1.69
CA SER A 57 11.43 -1.02 2.99
C SER A 57 10.11 -0.29 3.24
N GLU A 58 9.50 0.27 2.18
CA GLU A 58 8.18 0.90 2.24
C GLU A 58 7.09 -0.15 2.51
N LEU A 59 7.17 -1.31 1.86
CA LEU A 59 6.24 -2.43 2.07
C LEU A 59 6.31 -2.96 3.52
N VAL A 60 7.52 -3.14 4.05
CA VAL A 60 7.75 -3.53 5.46
C VAL A 60 7.15 -2.51 6.43
N ALA A 61 7.33 -1.21 6.16
CA ALA A 61 6.76 -0.16 7.00
C ALA A 61 5.23 -0.15 6.94
N LEU A 62 4.65 -0.29 5.74
CA LEU A 62 3.20 -0.34 5.57
C LEU A 62 2.57 -1.53 6.29
N LYS A 63 3.20 -2.70 6.25
CA LYS A 63 2.77 -3.87 7.02
C LYS A 63 2.54 -3.51 8.49
N ASN A 64 3.51 -2.83 9.10
CA ASN A 64 3.45 -2.46 10.51
C ASN A 64 2.44 -1.34 10.79
N ILE A 65 2.36 -0.35 9.89
CA ILE A 65 1.45 0.81 10.02
C ILE A 65 -0.02 0.40 9.86
N LEU A 66 -0.30 -0.47 8.90
CA LEU A 66 -1.65 -0.94 8.55
C LEU A 66 -2.06 -2.19 9.35
N LYS A 67 -1.18 -2.71 10.22
CA LYS A 67 -1.43 -3.87 11.08
C LYS A 67 -1.98 -5.08 10.31
N CYS A 68 -1.37 -5.39 9.17
CA CYS A 68 -1.78 -6.45 8.26
C CYS A 68 -0.69 -7.53 8.10
N GLY A 69 -1.04 -8.63 7.44
CA GLY A 69 -0.11 -9.62 6.93
C GLY A 69 0.61 -9.14 5.65
N TYR A 70 1.62 -9.89 5.19
CA TYR A 70 2.24 -9.60 3.89
C TYR A 70 1.37 -10.10 2.73
N ASP A 71 0.73 -11.24 2.94
CA ASP A 71 -0.26 -11.85 2.06
C ASP A 71 -1.37 -10.87 1.66
N ASP A 72 -1.81 -10.02 2.58
CA ASP A 72 -2.81 -8.97 2.31
C ASP A 72 -2.42 -8.01 1.18
N PHE A 73 -1.12 -7.79 0.92
CA PHE A 73 -0.66 -6.95 -0.20
C PHE A 73 -0.76 -7.66 -1.55
N PHE A 74 -0.81 -8.99 -1.56
CA PHE A 74 -0.73 -9.84 -2.75
C PHE A 74 -2.01 -10.67 -2.94
N LEU A 75 -3.13 -10.26 -2.33
CA LEU A 75 -4.41 -10.88 -2.62
C LEU A 75 -4.87 -10.51 -4.03
N PRO A 76 -5.52 -11.44 -4.76
CA PRO A 76 -6.25 -11.09 -5.97
C PRO A 76 -7.28 -10.02 -5.63
N CYS A 77 -7.41 -9.01 -6.50
CA CYS A 77 -8.50 -8.05 -6.37
C CYS A 77 -9.80 -8.81 -6.65
N GLU A 78 -10.46 -9.31 -5.62
CA GLU A 78 -11.85 -9.73 -5.72
C GLU A 78 -12.62 -8.47 -6.10
N ALA A 79 -13.10 -8.43 -7.35
CA ALA A 79 -13.95 -7.34 -7.78
C ALA A 79 -15.09 -7.26 -6.78
N GLU A 80 -15.31 -6.08 -6.21
CA GLU A 80 -16.43 -5.81 -5.32
C GLU A 80 -17.68 -6.45 -5.94
N MET A 81 -18.16 -7.54 -5.33
CA MET A 81 -19.50 -8.03 -5.57
C MET A 81 -20.41 -6.92 -5.09
N LYS A 82 -20.85 -6.07 -6.02
CA LYS A 82 -21.96 -5.17 -5.78
C LYS A 82 -23.15 -6.08 -5.49
N GLU A 83 -23.59 -6.12 -4.24
CA GLU A 83 -24.96 -6.53 -3.95
C GLU A 83 -25.86 -5.45 -4.58
N ASP A 84 -26.71 -5.89 -5.50
CA ASP A 84 -27.71 -5.08 -6.22
C ASP A 84 -28.73 -4.44 -5.27
#